data_AF-D8U3T6-F1
#
_entry.id   AF-D8U3T6-F1
#
_cell.length_a   1.000
_cell.length_b   1.000
_cell.length_c   1.000
_cell.angle_alpha   90.00
_cell.angle_beta   90.00
_cell.angle_gamma   90.00
#
_symmetry.space_group_name_H-M   'P 1'
#
loop_
_entity.id
_entity.type
_entity.pdbx_description
1 polymer ?
#
loop_
_entity_poly.entity_id
_entity_poly.type
_entity_poly.pdbx_seq_one_letter_code
_entity_poly.pdbx_strand_id
1 'polypeptide(L)'
;MTGSHEPPELGQRRVIDLRSDTVTKPTPKMLQAMMNAEVGDDVWGDDPTVNELQDFAAQMFGKEAGLFCPSGTMTNQIAIKVHTHPGDELLCADNAHIYLYEGGGIAFNSGRFGGGRGGVQPGGGFATCESKIIENPGWLLASSGVRLHKTYLRPAFFVDRLTNLIISNLPPTPASAYPTLVYQQPTKGVQPKLLPSNRGRISAEQIVQAINMEDSHFPTTRLVCLENTSNKGGGAYYSLDELRAISKVCSTHGLRFHLDGARIFNAAVEAGYGPADVGPLFDSISVCLSKGLGCPVGSLLLGSRDFIRRAHRVRKVLGGGMRQAGFLAAAGLYALKNNIDRLRDDHARARRLGATLDGLPYVSYLAPVDTNIVIFHVAAGWDARALVEWFQARGVLLITMGRAVLRLVTHLGVDDEDVDRVCELLKEAARGGRGGAEAAEASTAAGAVKVNVEEAGEGVGEGMGEGKVLRLVHSCPGSSFTRLWFVFPDPNGGRGRGVEVCLVSRSWSPGGRHQRRKQAAPDIFTNEHNQLVDTLQSSGVVQMLTHYVRNTVAPVAETSNAARHSVHQHVIRS
;
A
#
# COMPACT_ATOMS: atom_id res chain seq x y z
N MET A 1 -43.28 -4.21 43.77
CA MET A 1 -42.92 -5.31 42.86
C MET A 1 -42.95 -4.73 41.44
N THR A 2 -41.87 -4.03 41.09
CA THR A 2 -40.91 -4.46 40.04
C THR A 2 -41.53 -4.43 38.66
N GLY A 3 -41.73 -3.21 38.14
CA GLY A 3 -41.83 -2.99 36.70
C GLY A 3 -40.48 -3.34 36.09
N SER A 4 -40.45 -4.39 35.30
CA SER A 4 -39.32 -4.78 34.48
C SER A 4 -39.04 -3.68 33.47
N HIS A 5 -38.09 -2.81 33.78
CA HIS A 5 -37.37 -2.05 32.77
C HIS A 5 -36.60 -3.05 31.92
N GLU A 6 -37.23 -3.55 30.87
CA GLU A 6 -36.49 -4.09 29.75
C GLU A 6 -35.61 -2.95 29.20
N PRO A 7 -34.28 -3.15 29.06
CA PRO A 7 -33.45 -2.18 28.38
C PRO A 7 -33.99 -2.01 26.95
N PRO A 8 -34.05 -0.79 26.40
CA PRO A 8 -34.51 -0.59 25.04
C PRO A 8 -33.66 -1.48 24.13
N GLU A 9 -34.31 -2.28 23.29
CA GLU A 9 -33.65 -3.10 22.29
C GLU A 9 -32.60 -2.24 21.57
N LEU A 10 -31.35 -2.71 21.57
CA LEU A 10 -30.25 -2.13 20.80
C LEU A 10 -30.55 -2.35 19.32
N GLY A 11 -31.52 -1.59 18.76
CA GLY A 11 -31.64 -1.38 17.33
C GLY A 11 -30.25 -0.99 16.84
N GLN A 12 -29.72 -1.73 15.86
CA GLN A 12 -28.37 -1.61 15.33
C GLN A 12 -27.99 -0.14 15.18
N ARG A 13 -27.24 0.40 16.15
CA ARG A 13 -26.84 1.81 16.14
C ARG A 13 -26.00 2.05 14.90
N ARG A 14 -26.37 3.08 14.13
CA ARG A 14 -25.64 3.51 12.92
C ARG A 14 -24.19 3.80 13.31
N VAL A 15 -23.24 3.21 12.58
CA VAL A 15 -21.80 3.43 12.78
C VAL A 15 -21.42 4.80 12.22
N ILE A 16 -20.77 5.63 13.02
CA ILE A 16 -20.21 6.93 12.63
C ILE A 16 -18.78 6.70 12.18
N ASP A 17 -18.51 6.83 10.88
CA ASP A 17 -17.20 6.56 10.31
C ASP A 17 -16.44 7.86 10.08
N LEU A 18 -15.42 8.16 10.89
CA LEU A 18 -14.56 9.33 10.78
C LEU A 18 -13.14 8.96 10.33
N ARG A 19 -12.94 7.74 9.80
CA ARG A 19 -11.60 7.27 9.40
C ARG A 19 -11.04 8.04 8.21
N SER A 20 -11.90 8.33 7.23
CA SER A 20 -11.54 8.93 5.96
C SER A 20 -12.79 9.32 5.16
N ASP A 21 -12.73 10.39 4.39
CA ASP A 21 -13.75 10.75 3.40
C ASP A 21 -13.82 9.79 2.20
N THR A 22 -12.94 8.79 2.12
CA THR A 22 -13.01 7.69 1.15
C THR A 22 -14.11 6.67 1.46
N VAL A 23 -14.73 6.72 2.65
CA VAL A 23 -15.80 5.80 3.06
C VAL A 23 -17.19 6.26 2.62
N THR A 24 -17.26 7.42 1.95
CA THR A 24 -18.49 7.97 1.40
C THR A 24 -19.16 6.96 0.47
N LYS A 25 -20.50 6.97 0.50
CA LYS A 25 -21.33 6.11 -0.35
C LYS A 25 -22.12 6.98 -1.33
N PRO A 26 -22.39 6.48 -2.55
CA PRO A 26 -23.24 7.20 -3.49
C PRO A 26 -24.61 7.51 -2.89
N THR A 27 -25.06 8.76 -3.03
CA THR A 27 -26.41 9.15 -2.61
C THR A 27 -27.46 8.51 -3.51
N PRO A 28 -28.74 8.41 -3.10
CA PRO A 28 -29.79 7.86 -3.97
C PRO A 28 -29.88 8.57 -5.34
N LYS A 29 -29.73 9.89 -5.37
CA LYS A 29 -29.72 10.67 -6.63
C LYS A 29 -28.48 10.38 -7.48
N MET A 30 -27.32 10.20 -6.85
CA MET A 30 -26.11 9.78 -7.55
C MET A 30 -26.26 8.38 -8.14
N LEU A 31 -26.81 7.42 -7.38
CA LEU A 31 -27.12 6.07 -7.89
C LEU A 31 -28.08 6.12 -9.07
N GLN A 32 -29.11 6.97 -9.01
CA GLN A 32 -30.03 7.16 -10.12
C GLN A 32 -29.32 7.72 -11.35
N ALA A 33 -28.44 8.72 -11.18
CA ALA A 33 -27.62 9.25 -12.28
C ALA A 33 -26.72 8.16 -12.89
N MET A 34 -26.12 7.31 -12.07
CA MET A 34 -25.36 6.15 -12.54
C MET A 34 -26.24 5.22 -13.38
N MET A 35 -27.37 4.78 -12.84
CA MET A 35 -28.25 3.80 -13.51
C MET A 35 -28.87 4.31 -14.82
N ASN A 36 -28.98 5.63 -14.99
CA ASN A 36 -29.52 6.27 -16.18
C ASN A 36 -28.45 6.66 -17.22
N ALA A 37 -27.16 6.39 -16.94
CA ALA A 37 -26.07 6.80 -17.80
C ALA A 37 -26.08 6.07 -19.15
N GLU A 38 -25.83 6.81 -20.23
CA GLU A 38 -25.51 6.20 -21.53
C GLU A 38 -24.04 5.77 -21.53
N VAL A 39 -23.77 4.52 -21.93
CA VAL A 39 -22.44 3.92 -21.82
C VAL A 39 -21.97 3.33 -23.14
N GLY A 40 -20.64 3.22 -23.30
CA GLY A 40 -19.99 2.69 -24.49
C GLY A 40 -18.67 2.01 -24.16
N ASP A 41 -17.79 1.78 -25.14
CA ASP A 41 -16.44 1.26 -24.86
C ASP A 41 -15.44 2.44 -24.75
N ASP A 42 -15.04 2.77 -23.52
CA ASP A 42 -14.04 3.82 -23.24
C ASP A 42 -12.68 3.59 -23.93
N VAL A 43 -12.31 2.34 -24.27
CA VAL A 43 -11.06 2.11 -25.01
C VAL A 43 -11.17 2.50 -26.48
N TRP A 44 -12.38 2.49 -27.05
CA TRP A 44 -12.62 3.03 -28.38
C TRP A 44 -12.96 4.52 -28.36
N GLY A 45 -13.26 5.08 -27.18
CA GLY A 45 -13.66 6.47 -27.01
C GLY A 45 -15.15 6.70 -27.21
N ASP A 46 -15.94 5.62 -27.24
CA ASP A 46 -17.37 5.67 -27.58
C ASP A 46 -18.28 5.72 -26.34
N ASP A 47 -17.74 5.89 -25.13
CA ASP A 47 -18.54 6.07 -23.91
C ASP A 47 -18.91 7.56 -23.73
N PRO A 48 -20.16 7.96 -24.03
CA PRO A 48 -20.54 9.38 -24.05
C PRO A 48 -20.47 10.03 -22.68
N THR A 49 -20.79 9.28 -21.62
CA THR A 49 -20.77 9.81 -20.25
C THR A 49 -19.35 10.00 -19.72
N VAL A 50 -18.41 9.10 -20.08
CA VAL A 50 -16.98 9.32 -19.77
C VAL A 50 -16.46 10.55 -20.50
N ASN A 51 -16.82 10.72 -21.77
CA ASN A 51 -16.41 11.89 -22.56
C ASN A 51 -16.95 13.19 -21.95
N GLU A 52 -18.24 13.24 -21.61
CA GLU A 52 -18.84 14.42 -20.95
C GLU A 52 -18.12 14.73 -19.63
N LEU A 53 -17.82 13.73 -18.78
CA LEU A 53 -17.10 13.96 -17.53
C LEU A 53 -15.71 14.58 -17.76
N GLN A 54 -14.96 14.04 -18.73
CA GLN A 54 -13.61 14.51 -19.03
C GLN A 54 -13.63 15.94 -19.56
N ASP A 55 -14.56 16.25 -20.46
CA ASP A 55 -14.71 17.58 -21.05
C ASP A 55 -15.19 18.60 -20.01
N PHE A 56 -16.19 18.23 -19.20
CA PHE A 56 -16.72 19.07 -18.13
C PHE A 56 -15.62 19.46 -17.13
N ALA A 57 -14.85 18.49 -16.65
CA ALA A 57 -13.77 18.76 -15.72
C ALA A 57 -12.62 19.55 -16.35
N ALA A 58 -12.27 19.27 -17.61
CA ALA A 58 -11.26 20.05 -18.32
C ALA A 58 -11.70 21.51 -18.46
N GLN A 59 -12.96 21.76 -18.82
CA GLN A 59 -13.54 23.09 -18.91
C GLN A 59 -13.50 23.84 -17.59
N MET A 60 -13.86 23.19 -16.46
CA MET A 60 -13.81 23.81 -15.13
C MET A 60 -12.43 24.38 -14.79
N PHE A 61 -11.36 23.64 -15.13
CA PHE A 61 -9.97 24.04 -14.87
C PHE A 61 -9.30 24.77 -16.04
N GLY A 62 -10.03 25.14 -17.10
CA GLY A 62 -9.44 25.76 -18.29
C GLY A 62 -8.33 24.90 -18.93
N LYS A 63 -8.46 23.56 -18.86
CA LYS A 63 -7.56 22.59 -19.49
C LYS A 63 -8.11 22.15 -20.84
N GLU A 64 -7.20 21.71 -21.70
CA GLU A 64 -7.58 21.32 -23.06
C GLU A 64 -8.22 19.93 -23.11
N ALA A 65 -7.89 19.04 -22.16
CA ALA A 65 -8.41 17.68 -22.09
C ALA A 65 -8.35 17.09 -20.68
N GLY A 66 -9.19 16.08 -20.44
CA GLY A 66 -9.22 15.27 -19.23
C GLY A 66 -9.13 13.77 -19.53
N LEU A 67 -8.76 12.98 -18.51
CA LEU A 67 -8.65 11.54 -18.58
C LEU A 67 -9.20 10.90 -17.30
N PHE A 68 -10.29 10.13 -17.43
CA PHE A 68 -10.86 9.39 -16.31
C PHE A 68 -10.02 8.16 -15.97
N CYS A 69 -9.70 7.99 -14.69
CA CYS A 69 -8.90 6.90 -14.15
C CYS A 69 -9.59 6.27 -12.93
N PRO A 70 -9.33 4.99 -12.62
CA PRO A 70 -9.92 4.31 -11.46
C PRO A 70 -9.57 4.92 -10.09
N SER A 71 -8.39 5.55 -9.95
CA SER A 71 -7.90 6.06 -8.67
C SER A 71 -6.96 7.25 -8.81
N GLY A 72 -6.83 8.02 -7.71
CA GLY A 72 -5.91 9.16 -7.61
C GLY A 72 -4.44 8.76 -7.68
N THR A 73 -4.11 7.59 -7.13
CA THR A 73 -2.77 7.00 -7.31
C THR A 73 -2.47 6.81 -8.79
N MET A 74 -3.41 6.29 -9.59
CA MET A 74 -3.16 6.10 -11.01
C MET A 74 -2.97 7.44 -11.75
N THR A 75 -3.76 8.47 -11.46
CA THR A 75 -3.61 9.79 -12.11
C THR A 75 -2.25 10.42 -11.79
N ASN A 76 -1.81 10.36 -10.53
CA ASN A 76 -0.49 10.86 -10.12
C ASN A 76 0.64 10.07 -10.78
N GLN A 77 0.57 8.74 -10.76
CA GLN A 77 1.58 7.86 -11.36
C GLN A 77 1.68 8.04 -12.88
N ILE A 78 0.54 8.24 -13.57
CA ILE A 78 0.54 8.59 -15.00
C ILE A 78 1.18 9.96 -15.22
N ALA A 79 0.84 10.97 -14.41
CA ALA A 79 1.38 12.32 -14.58
C ALA A 79 2.90 12.35 -14.42
N ILE A 80 3.40 11.73 -13.34
CA ILE A 80 4.84 11.61 -13.08
C ILE A 80 5.50 10.88 -14.26
N LYS A 81 4.94 9.73 -14.69
CA LYS A 81 5.47 8.95 -15.81
C LYS A 81 5.59 9.74 -17.11
N VAL A 82 4.62 10.61 -17.40
CA VAL A 82 4.56 11.36 -18.67
C VAL A 82 5.46 12.60 -18.64
N HIS A 83 5.65 13.22 -17.48
CA HIS A 83 6.48 14.43 -17.33
C HIS A 83 7.97 14.15 -17.19
N THR A 84 8.34 12.92 -16.84
CA THR A 84 9.72 12.55 -16.46
C THR A 84 10.31 11.43 -17.31
N HIS A 85 11.62 11.29 -17.22
CA HIS A 85 12.44 10.24 -17.77
C HIS A 85 13.26 9.55 -16.67
N PRO A 86 13.74 8.31 -16.88
CA PRO A 86 14.67 7.69 -15.94
C PRO A 86 15.92 8.54 -15.77
N GLY A 87 16.35 8.73 -14.53
CA GLY A 87 17.45 9.64 -14.19
C GLY A 87 17.01 11.07 -13.89
N ASP A 88 15.75 11.41 -14.15
CA ASP A 88 15.18 12.67 -13.67
C ASP A 88 14.90 12.61 -12.15
N GLU A 89 14.77 13.79 -11.58
CA GLU A 89 14.33 14.02 -10.22
C GLU A 89 13.04 14.85 -10.20
N LEU A 90 12.15 14.55 -9.25
CA LEU A 90 10.99 15.38 -8.94
C LEU A 90 11.10 15.97 -7.53
N LEU A 91 10.64 17.20 -7.35
CA LEU A 91 10.55 17.89 -6.07
C LEU A 91 9.14 17.73 -5.49
N CYS A 92 9.03 17.39 -4.21
CA CYS A 92 7.75 17.37 -3.50
C CYS A 92 7.97 17.57 -1.99
N ALA A 93 6.88 17.83 -1.26
CA ALA A 93 6.92 17.85 0.20
C ALA A 93 7.32 16.48 0.77
N ASP A 94 8.08 16.50 1.87
CA ASP A 94 8.50 15.32 2.63
C ASP A 94 7.36 14.40 3.10
N ASN A 95 6.15 14.94 3.22
CA ASN A 95 4.95 14.23 3.65
C ASN A 95 3.91 14.02 2.54
N ALA A 96 4.27 14.28 1.27
CA ALA A 96 3.36 14.18 0.14
C ALA A 96 2.84 12.75 -0.10
N HIS A 97 1.59 12.64 -0.54
CA HIS A 97 0.92 11.37 -0.82
C HIS A 97 1.66 10.55 -1.88
N ILE A 98 2.07 11.22 -2.97
CA ILE A 98 2.81 10.59 -4.07
C ILE A 98 4.11 9.89 -3.62
N TYR A 99 4.69 10.35 -2.51
CA TYR A 99 5.91 9.78 -1.94
C TYR A 99 5.58 8.68 -0.91
N LEU A 100 4.74 8.98 0.08
CA LEU A 100 4.50 8.09 1.23
C LEU A 100 3.49 6.97 0.98
N TYR A 101 2.46 7.22 0.16
CA TYR A 101 1.24 6.42 0.12
C TYR A 101 0.93 5.78 -1.23
N GLU A 102 1.87 5.83 -2.17
CA GLU A 102 1.72 5.25 -3.51
C GLU A 102 2.69 4.09 -3.78
N GLY A 103 3.11 3.40 -2.71
CA GLY A 103 3.86 2.15 -2.78
C GLY A 103 5.22 2.27 -3.47
N GLY A 104 5.87 3.43 -3.40
CA GLY A 104 7.14 3.69 -4.10
C GLY A 104 6.99 3.84 -5.63
N GLY A 105 5.77 4.12 -6.10
CA GLY A 105 5.44 4.18 -7.52
C GLY A 105 6.29 5.17 -8.33
N ILE A 106 6.71 6.29 -7.72
CA ILE A 106 7.60 7.29 -8.36
C ILE A 106 8.81 6.60 -9.02
N ALA A 107 9.55 5.82 -8.24
CA ALA A 107 10.73 5.11 -8.73
C ALA A 107 10.35 3.92 -9.61
N PHE A 108 9.35 3.12 -9.19
CA PHE A 108 9.01 1.86 -9.83
C PHE A 108 8.35 2.02 -11.21
N ASN A 109 7.32 2.86 -11.32
CA ASN A 109 6.53 3.02 -12.54
C ASN A 109 7.19 3.97 -13.54
N SER A 110 7.99 4.93 -13.07
CA SER A 110 8.57 5.96 -13.95
C SER A 110 9.81 5.49 -14.72
N GLY A 111 10.29 4.27 -14.45
CA GLY A 111 11.31 3.58 -15.24
C GLY A 111 10.93 3.25 -16.68
N ARG A 112 11.82 3.49 -17.65
CA ARG A 112 11.53 3.24 -19.06
C ARG A 112 11.29 1.76 -19.30
N PHE A 113 10.09 1.43 -19.76
CA PHE A 113 9.85 0.22 -20.55
C PHE A 113 10.55 0.39 -21.89
N GLY A 114 11.52 -0.47 -22.20
CA GLY A 114 12.21 -0.50 -23.47
C GLY A 114 11.27 -0.92 -24.60
N GLY A 115 10.47 0.01 -25.12
CA GLY A 115 9.72 -0.16 -26.36
C GLY A 115 10.58 0.23 -27.56
N GLY A 116 11.55 -0.61 -27.92
CA GLY A 116 12.30 -0.47 -29.17
C GLY A 116 11.49 -1.01 -30.34
N ARG A 117 10.72 -0.17 -31.03
CA ARG A 117 10.43 -0.34 -32.46
C ARG A 117 10.87 0.95 -33.15
N GLY A 118 12.13 1.00 -33.55
CA GLY A 118 12.66 1.97 -34.49
C GLY A 118 13.31 1.18 -35.62
N GLY A 119 12.71 1.21 -36.80
CA GLY A 119 13.36 0.75 -38.01
C GLY A 119 14.58 1.63 -38.29
N VAL A 120 15.73 1.00 -38.48
CA VAL A 120 16.95 1.66 -38.94
C VAL A 120 17.17 1.20 -40.38
N GLN A 121 17.15 2.17 -41.30
CA GLN A 121 17.63 2.00 -42.67
C GLN A 121 19.12 1.64 -42.67
N PRO A 122 19.61 0.80 -43.61
CA PRO A 122 21.00 0.38 -43.62
C PRO A 122 21.88 1.47 -44.24
N GLY A 123 22.77 2.06 -43.46
CA GLY A 123 23.79 2.97 -43.99
C GLY A 123 24.46 3.81 -42.92
N GLY A 124 25.54 3.29 -42.33
CA GLY A 124 26.39 4.04 -41.40
C GLY A 124 26.94 3.15 -40.30
N GLY A 125 28.16 2.67 -40.47
CA GLY A 125 28.81 1.71 -39.57
C GLY A 125 28.95 2.24 -38.14
N PHE A 126 28.52 1.42 -37.19
CA PHE A 126 28.93 1.50 -35.80
C PHE A 126 29.44 0.12 -35.37
N ALA A 127 30.64 0.12 -34.80
CA ALA A 127 31.33 -1.05 -34.29
C ALA A 127 30.47 -1.78 -33.26
N THR A 128 30.04 -2.99 -33.61
CA THR A 128 29.42 -3.93 -32.69
C THR A 128 30.51 -4.57 -31.85
N CYS A 129 30.54 -4.27 -30.55
CA CYS A 129 31.15 -5.18 -29.59
C CYS A 129 30.28 -6.43 -29.57
N GLU A 130 30.74 -7.48 -30.25
CA GLU A 130 30.13 -8.81 -30.22
C GLU A 130 30.16 -9.32 -28.77
N SER A 131 29.04 -9.18 -28.07
CA SER A 131 28.73 -10.10 -26.99
C SER A 131 28.47 -11.44 -27.65
N LYS A 132 29.47 -12.33 -27.59
CA LYS A 132 29.29 -13.75 -27.91
C LYS A 132 28.18 -14.29 -27.02
N ILE A 133 26.97 -14.31 -27.54
CA ILE A 133 25.89 -15.15 -27.04
C ILE A 133 26.39 -16.58 -27.22
N ILE A 134 26.68 -17.25 -26.10
CA ILE A 134 26.97 -18.68 -26.10
C ILE A 134 25.63 -19.38 -26.40
N GLU A 135 25.33 -19.55 -27.69
CA GLU A 135 24.28 -20.43 -28.18
C GLU A 135 24.74 -21.90 -28.08
N ASN A 136 24.85 -22.44 -26.86
CA ASN A 136 24.72 -23.88 -26.62
C ASN A 136 24.72 -24.22 -25.12
N PRO A 137 23.59 -24.59 -24.50
CA PRO A 137 23.58 -25.13 -23.15
C PRO A 137 24.15 -26.57 -23.06
N GLY A 138 24.54 -27.18 -24.19
CA GLY A 138 24.90 -28.60 -24.27
C GLY A 138 26.29 -28.97 -23.71
N TRP A 139 27.18 -28.00 -23.51
CA TRP A 139 28.58 -28.31 -23.12
C TRP A 139 28.83 -28.37 -21.60
N LEU A 140 27.91 -27.87 -20.75
CA LEU A 140 28.06 -27.95 -19.29
C LEU A 140 27.38 -29.17 -18.65
N LEU A 141 26.65 -29.98 -19.43
CA LEU A 141 25.91 -31.15 -18.95
C LEU A 141 26.51 -32.50 -19.39
N ALA A 142 27.63 -32.48 -20.12
CA ALA A 142 28.29 -33.69 -20.60
C ALA A 142 29.33 -34.28 -19.62
N SER A 143 29.68 -33.57 -18.54
CA SER A 143 30.70 -34.00 -17.56
C SER A 143 30.13 -34.53 -16.23
N SER A 144 28.81 -34.61 -16.06
CA SER A 144 28.16 -35.00 -14.80
C SER A 144 27.21 -36.21 -14.89
N GLY A 145 27.09 -36.87 -16.04
CA GLY A 145 26.40 -38.17 -16.15
C GLY A 145 24.88 -38.18 -15.92
N VAL A 146 24.21 -37.03 -15.81
CA VAL A 146 22.75 -36.95 -15.59
C VAL A 146 22.00 -36.77 -16.91
N ARG A 147 21.21 -37.77 -17.31
CA ARG A 147 20.25 -37.66 -18.43
C ARG A 147 18.91 -37.15 -17.92
N LEU A 148 18.49 -35.96 -18.37
CA LEU A 148 17.12 -35.46 -18.17
C LEU A 148 16.26 -35.77 -19.41
N HIS A 149 15.15 -36.49 -19.21
CA HIS A 149 14.12 -36.67 -20.23
C HIS A 149 13.33 -35.36 -20.45
N LYS A 150 13.14 -35.02 -21.73
CA LYS A 150 12.46 -33.80 -22.21
C LYS A 150 11.10 -33.62 -21.54
N THR A 151 10.96 -32.57 -20.73
CA THR A 151 9.65 -31.98 -20.45
C THR A 151 9.77 -30.46 -20.42
N TYR A 152 8.91 -29.79 -21.20
CA TYR A 152 8.89 -28.34 -21.42
C TYR A 152 8.56 -27.57 -20.12
N LEU A 153 9.54 -26.84 -19.57
CA LEU A 153 9.32 -25.86 -18.49
C LEU A 153 10.07 -24.56 -18.81
N ARG A 154 9.37 -23.41 -18.67
CA ARG A 154 9.88 -22.07 -19.02
C ARG A 154 11.03 -21.65 -18.08
N PRO A 155 12.07 -20.91 -18.55
CA PRO A 155 13.39 -20.94 -17.92
C PRO A 155 13.61 -19.96 -16.74
N ALA A 156 12.76 -18.98 -16.52
CA ALA A 156 13.17 -17.79 -15.75
C ALA A 156 13.19 -17.94 -14.22
N PHE A 157 12.46 -18.90 -13.63
CA PHE A 157 12.35 -19.02 -12.17
C PHE A 157 13.08 -20.25 -11.59
N PHE A 158 13.46 -21.23 -12.42
CA PHE A 158 14.08 -22.46 -11.95
C PHE A 158 15.61 -22.39 -11.88
N VAL A 159 16.22 -21.50 -12.66
CA VAL A 159 17.68 -21.32 -12.70
C VAL A 159 18.22 -20.70 -11.40
N ASP A 160 17.46 -19.81 -10.76
CA ASP A 160 17.96 -19.00 -9.64
C ASP A 160 18.21 -19.80 -8.35
N ARG A 161 17.42 -20.86 -8.10
CA ARG A 161 17.63 -21.72 -6.91
C ARG A 161 18.65 -22.83 -7.14
N LEU A 162 18.73 -23.39 -8.35
CA LEU A 162 19.69 -24.46 -8.65
C LEU A 162 21.12 -23.91 -8.75
N THR A 163 21.29 -22.70 -9.30
CA THR A 163 22.62 -22.07 -9.41
C THR A 163 23.22 -21.77 -8.04
N ASN A 164 22.42 -21.29 -7.08
CA ASN A 164 22.90 -21.04 -5.71
C ASN A 164 23.21 -22.33 -4.93
N LEU A 165 22.51 -23.44 -5.23
CA LEU A 165 22.77 -24.75 -4.61
C LEU A 165 24.04 -25.43 -5.18
N ILE A 166 24.34 -25.19 -6.46
CA ILE A 166 25.56 -25.69 -7.12
C ILE A 166 26.79 -24.90 -6.64
N ILE A 167 26.68 -23.57 -6.52
CA ILE A 167 27.79 -22.71 -6.04
C ILE A 167 28.19 -23.05 -4.60
N SER A 168 27.25 -23.44 -3.75
CA SER A 168 27.50 -23.77 -2.34
C SER A 168 28.12 -25.16 -2.09
N ASN A 169 28.24 -26.01 -3.13
CA ASN A 169 28.82 -27.36 -3.03
C ASN A 169 30.09 -27.56 -3.88
N LEU A 170 30.62 -26.50 -4.50
CA LEU A 170 31.91 -26.56 -5.18
C LEU A 170 33.05 -26.45 -4.16
N PRO A 171 34.13 -27.26 -4.28
CA PRO A 171 35.27 -27.20 -3.37
C PRO A 171 35.92 -25.80 -3.43
N PRO A 172 36.53 -25.33 -2.33
CA PRO A 172 37.11 -23.99 -2.26
C PRO A 172 38.29 -23.87 -3.23
N THR A 173 38.07 -23.23 -4.37
CA THR A 173 39.12 -22.81 -5.30
C THR A 173 39.54 -21.36 -5.01
N PRO A 174 40.78 -20.96 -5.35
CA PRO A 174 41.33 -19.65 -5.00
C PRO A 174 40.46 -18.50 -5.52
N ALA A 175 40.38 -17.42 -4.73
CA ALA A 175 39.44 -16.30 -4.82
C ALA A 175 39.55 -15.39 -6.07
N SER A 176 40.03 -15.87 -7.22
CA SER A 176 40.25 -15.05 -8.42
C SER A 176 39.48 -15.46 -9.68
N ALA A 177 38.54 -16.41 -9.62
CA ALA A 177 37.97 -17.04 -10.83
C ALA A 177 36.44 -16.98 -11.02
N TYR A 178 35.71 -16.09 -10.33
CA TYR A 178 34.30 -15.85 -10.67
C TYR A 178 34.11 -14.38 -11.05
N PRO A 179 33.74 -14.04 -12.30
CA PRO A 179 33.17 -12.73 -12.56
C PRO A 179 31.85 -12.69 -11.79
N THR A 180 31.83 -11.91 -10.70
CA THR A 180 30.60 -11.59 -9.99
C THR A 180 29.66 -10.97 -11.02
N LEU A 181 28.69 -11.74 -11.49
CA LEU A 181 27.54 -11.24 -12.23
C LEU A 181 26.71 -10.44 -11.23
N VAL A 182 27.16 -9.22 -10.96
CA VAL A 182 26.34 -8.19 -10.34
C VAL A 182 25.28 -7.88 -11.38
N TYR A 183 24.16 -8.60 -11.31
CA TYR A 183 22.94 -8.20 -11.98
C TYR A 183 22.36 -7.01 -11.21
N GLN A 184 23.07 -5.88 -11.26
CA GLN A 184 22.45 -4.59 -11.01
C GLN A 184 21.45 -4.43 -12.14
N GLN A 185 20.18 -4.73 -11.89
CA GLN A 185 19.14 -4.05 -12.65
C GLN A 185 19.33 -2.58 -12.31
N PRO A 186 19.80 -1.71 -13.23
CA PRO A 186 19.81 -0.29 -12.95
C PRO A 186 18.36 0.05 -12.62
N THR A 187 18.13 0.60 -11.44
CA THR A 187 16.85 1.21 -11.08
C THR A 187 16.65 2.37 -12.05
N LYS A 188 16.12 2.07 -13.24
CA LYS A 188 15.62 3.06 -14.18
C LYS A 188 14.40 3.61 -13.49
N GLY A 189 14.52 4.74 -12.82
CA GLY A 189 13.44 5.32 -12.03
C GLY A 189 13.64 6.82 -11.88
N VAL A 190 12.63 7.47 -11.34
CA VAL A 190 12.68 8.89 -10.98
C VAL A 190 13.00 8.98 -9.49
N GLN A 191 13.91 9.87 -9.13
CA GLN A 191 14.24 10.15 -7.74
C GLN A 191 13.27 11.21 -7.18
N PRO A 192 12.68 11.02 -6.00
CA PRO A 192 12.06 12.12 -5.26
C PRO A 192 13.12 12.87 -4.46
N LYS A 193 13.15 14.21 -4.58
CA LYS A 193 13.84 15.11 -3.66
C LYS A 193 12.82 15.78 -2.76
N LEU A 194 12.92 15.42 -1.50
CA LEU A 194 11.96 15.81 -0.47
C LEU A 194 12.36 17.16 0.10
N LEU A 195 11.40 18.08 0.14
CA LEU A 195 11.57 19.37 0.76
C LEU A 195 10.85 19.39 2.11
N PRO A 196 11.47 19.91 3.18
CA PRO A 196 10.80 20.07 4.46
C PRO A 196 9.60 20.99 4.27
N SER A 197 8.43 20.55 4.75
CA SER A 197 7.17 21.23 4.46
C SER A 197 6.53 21.88 5.68
N ASN A 198 5.88 23.03 5.48
CA ASN A 198 4.98 23.63 6.46
C ASN A 198 3.59 23.00 6.27
N ARG A 199 3.29 21.93 7.00
CA ARG A 199 2.02 21.19 6.90
C ARG A 199 1.73 20.76 5.46
N GLY A 200 2.76 20.25 4.76
CA GLY A 200 2.67 19.83 3.35
C GLY A 200 2.81 20.95 2.33
N ARG A 201 2.99 22.19 2.78
CA ARG A 201 3.28 23.33 1.90
C ARG A 201 4.78 23.57 1.75
N ILE A 202 5.23 23.73 0.51
CA ILE A 202 6.61 24.10 0.16
C ILE A 202 6.62 25.44 -0.56
N SER A 203 7.64 26.27 -0.34
CA SER A 203 7.70 27.62 -0.89
C SER A 203 8.43 27.68 -2.24
N ALA A 204 8.25 28.79 -2.95
CA ALA A 204 8.96 29.08 -4.19
C ALA A 204 10.49 29.12 -3.97
N GLU A 205 10.93 29.70 -2.87
CA GLU A 205 12.35 29.81 -2.49
C GLU A 205 12.97 28.43 -2.23
N GLN A 206 12.25 27.55 -1.53
CA GLN A 206 12.69 26.18 -1.29
C GLN A 206 12.87 25.42 -2.60
N ILE A 207 11.98 25.65 -3.58
CA ILE A 207 12.06 25.03 -4.91
C ILE A 207 13.30 25.52 -5.64
N VAL A 208 13.55 26.84 -5.68
CA VAL A 208 14.75 27.41 -6.34
C VAL A 208 16.03 26.81 -5.76
N GLN A 209 16.13 26.72 -4.43
CA GLN A 209 17.29 26.15 -3.75
C GLN A 209 17.47 24.64 -3.98
N ALA A 210 16.39 23.95 -4.34
CA ALA A 210 16.40 22.51 -4.56
C ALA A 210 16.66 22.11 -6.01
N ILE A 211 16.67 23.04 -6.97
CA ILE A 211 17.01 22.74 -8.36
C ILE A 211 18.49 22.37 -8.43
N ASN A 212 18.79 21.19 -9.01
CA ASN A 212 20.17 20.78 -9.21
C ASN A 212 20.84 21.64 -10.29
N MET A 213 22.15 21.84 -10.13
CA MET A 213 23.00 22.47 -11.13
C MET A 213 23.13 21.55 -12.36
N GLU A 214 23.38 22.13 -13.53
CA GLU A 214 23.69 21.36 -14.73
C GLU A 214 25.10 20.77 -14.62
N ASP A 215 25.18 19.57 -14.04
CA ASP A 215 26.42 18.83 -13.80
C ASP A 215 26.11 17.32 -13.87
N SER A 216 27.01 16.54 -14.46
CA SER A 216 26.81 15.12 -14.73
C SER A 216 26.68 14.25 -13.47
N HIS A 217 27.07 14.75 -12.30
CA HIS A 217 26.92 14.05 -11.03
C HIS A 217 25.47 14.07 -10.51
N PHE A 218 24.64 15.03 -10.95
CA PHE A 218 23.29 15.22 -10.41
C PHE A 218 22.20 14.78 -11.39
N PRO A 219 21.06 14.25 -10.88
CA PRO A 219 19.89 14.01 -11.71
C PRO A 219 19.28 15.34 -12.17
N THR A 220 18.66 15.34 -13.35
CA THR A 220 17.98 16.53 -13.87
C THR A 220 16.69 16.77 -13.11
N THR A 221 16.60 17.91 -12.39
CA THR A 221 15.34 18.33 -11.76
C THR A 221 14.32 18.64 -12.86
N ARG A 222 13.22 17.87 -12.93
CA ARG A 222 12.27 17.94 -14.05
C ARG A 222 10.87 18.37 -13.66
N LEU A 223 10.41 17.97 -12.48
CA LEU A 223 9.01 18.06 -12.09
C LEU A 223 8.89 18.57 -10.66
N VAL A 224 7.99 19.52 -10.42
CA VAL A 224 7.52 19.88 -9.08
C VAL A 224 6.10 19.34 -8.91
N CYS A 225 5.86 18.63 -7.82
CA CYS A 225 4.52 18.14 -7.45
C CYS A 225 4.07 18.76 -6.13
N LEU A 226 2.92 19.45 -6.15
CA LEU A 226 2.24 19.91 -4.94
C LEU A 226 1.06 19.03 -4.60
N GLU A 227 0.70 18.96 -3.33
CA GLU A 227 -0.54 18.36 -2.83
C GLU A 227 -1.44 19.45 -2.26
N ASN A 228 -2.67 19.59 -2.76
CA ASN A 228 -3.62 20.59 -2.29
C ASN A 228 -5.06 20.05 -2.26
N THR A 229 -5.67 19.84 -1.08
CA THR A 229 -5.13 20.04 0.28
C THR A 229 -4.18 18.93 0.73
N SER A 230 -3.29 19.23 1.69
CA SER A 230 -2.35 18.23 2.25
C SER A 230 -3.01 17.34 3.30
N ASN A 231 -3.01 16.02 3.05
CA ASN A 231 -3.55 15.01 3.94
C ASN A 231 -2.78 14.92 5.28
N LYS A 232 -1.44 14.87 5.21
CA LYS A 232 -0.56 14.86 6.39
C LYS A 232 -0.47 16.24 7.06
N GLY A 233 -0.76 17.30 6.31
CA GLY A 233 -0.88 18.67 6.81
C GLY A 233 -2.16 18.99 7.58
N GLY A 234 -3.10 18.05 7.71
CA GLY A 234 -4.39 18.31 8.36
C GLY A 234 -5.36 19.08 7.48
N GLY A 235 -5.29 18.88 6.16
CA GLY A 235 -6.16 19.57 5.21
C GLY A 235 -5.71 21.01 4.89
N ALA A 236 -4.46 21.34 5.19
CA ALA A 236 -3.86 22.63 4.85
C ALA A 236 -3.85 22.86 3.34
N TYR A 237 -4.01 24.12 2.94
CA TYR A 237 -4.07 24.54 1.54
C TYR A 237 -3.17 25.73 1.25
N TYR A 238 -2.78 25.86 -0.02
CA TYR A 238 -2.05 27.03 -0.50
C TYR A 238 -3.04 28.17 -0.80
N SER A 239 -2.63 29.40 -0.53
CA SER A 239 -3.23 30.60 -1.11
C SER A 239 -2.94 30.70 -2.61
N LEU A 240 -3.73 31.48 -3.34
CA LEU A 240 -3.54 31.64 -4.78
C LEU A 240 -2.20 32.31 -5.12
N ASP A 241 -1.72 33.23 -4.28
CA ASP A 241 -0.45 33.92 -4.49
C ASP A 241 0.76 33.01 -4.26
N GLU A 242 0.71 32.11 -3.27
CA GLU A 242 1.73 31.07 -3.12
C GLU A 242 1.78 30.15 -4.35
N LEU A 243 0.62 29.74 -4.88
CA LEU A 243 0.55 28.92 -6.10
C LEU A 243 1.13 29.66 -7.32
N ARG A 244 0.84 30.96 -7.46
CA ARG A 244 1.38 31.81 -8.54
C ARG A 244 2.90 31.96 -8.44
N ALA A 245 3.42 32.19 -7.24
CA ALA A 245 4.87 32.31 -7.01
C ALA A 245 5.60 31.01 -7.41
N ILE A 246 5.07 29.85 -7.02
CA ILE A 246 5.65 28.56 -7.37
C ILE A 246 5.54 28.28 -8.87
N SER A 247 4.36 28.54 -9.47
CA SER A 247 4.15 28.39 -10.92
C SER A 247 5.15 29.25 -11.70
N LYS A 248 5.40 30.48 -11.24
CA LYS A 248 6.38 31.39 -11.85
C LYS A 248 7.80 30.81 -11.79
N VAL A 249 8.22 30.25 -10.65
CA VAL A 249 9.52 29.55 -10.54
C VAL A 249 9.58 28.39 -11.53
N CYS A 250 8.57 27.53 -11.58
CA CYS A 250 8.56 26.37 -12.48
C CYS A 250 8.70 26.81 -13.95
N SER A 251 7.95 27.85 -14.37
CA SER A 251 8.04 28.39 -15.73
C SER A 251 9.40 28.99 -16.05
N THR A 252 10.00 29.73 -15.11
CA THR A 252 11.31 30.38 -15.27
C THR A 252 12.43 29.37 -15.45
N HIS A 253 12.36 28.24 -14.74
CA HIS A 253 13.38 27.19 -14.77
C HIS A 253 13.04 26.02 -15.71
N GLY A 254 11.97 26.13 -16.52
CA GLY A 254 11.59 25.08 -17.47
C GLY A 254 11.15 23.76 -16.83
N LEU A 255 10.69 23.81 -15.57
CA LEU A 255 10.18 22.64 -14.84
C LEU A 255 8.72 22.38 -15.18
N ARG A 256 8.34 21.10 -15.22
CA ARG A 256 6.92 20.72 -15.24
C ARG A 256 6.33 20.90 -13.85
N PHE A 257 5.04 21.21 -13.81
CA PHE A 257 4.33 21.48 -12.57
C PHE A 257 3.03 20.67 -12.49
N HIS A 258 2.93 19.79 -11.50
CA HIS A 258 1.80 18.90 -11.28
C HIS A 258 1.12 19.16 -9.94
N LEU A 259 -0.20 19.11 -9.95
CA LEU A 259 -1.03 19.18 -8.75
C LEU A 259 -1.63 17.80 -8.45
N ASP A 260 -1.28 17.23 -7.30
CA ASP A 260 -2.14 16.27 -6.60
C ASP A 260 -3.28 17.03 -5.93
N GLY A 261 -4.39 17.14 -6.66
CA GLY A 261 -5.62 17.81 -6.23
C GLY A 261 -6.65 16.84 -5.68
N ALA A 262 -6.22 15.78 -4.97
CA ALA A 262 -7.14 14.81 -4.36
C ALA A 262 -8.27 15.43 -3.52
N ARG A 263 -8.05 16.63 -2.99
CA ARG A 263 -9.07 17.43 -2.26
C ARG A 263 -9.07 18.90 -2.71
N ILE A 264 -8.82 19.16 -3.99
CA ILE A 264 -8.72 20.54 -4.49
C ILE A 264 -10.01 21.34 -4.27
N PHE A 265 -11.18 20.68 -4.31
CA PHE A 265 -12.44 21.35 -4.04
C PHE A 265 -12.63 21.73 -2.57
N ASN A 266 -12.04 20.98 -1.61
CA ASN A 266 -11.99 21.42 -0.21
C ASN A 266 -11.14 22.70 -0.09
N ALA A 267 -10.02 22.78 -0.82
CA ALA A 267 -9.22 24.01 -0.85
C ALA A 267 -10.02 25.17 -1.46
N ALA A 268 -10.68 24.95 -2.62
CA ALA A 268 -11.40 25.98 -3.34
C ALA A 268 -12.52 26.64 -2.51
N VAL A 269 -13.26 25.85 -1.71
CA VAL A 269 -14.34 26.41 -0.89
C VAL A 269 -13.85 27.24 0.30
N GLU A 270 -12.63 27.01 0.81
CA GLU A 270 -12.04 27.76 1.93
C GLU A 270 -11.11 28.90 1.48
N ALA A 271 -10.33 28.69 0.43
CA ALA A 271 -9.23 29.57 0.03
C ALA A 271 -9.64 30.76 -0.84
N GLY A 272 -10.91 30.84 -1.25
CA GLY A 272 -11.43 31.97 -2.03
C GLY A 272 -11.01 31.97 -3.51
N TYR A 273 -10.59 30.84 -4.06
CA TYR A 273 -10.32 30.64 -5.49
C TYR A 273 -11.12 29.48 -6.07
N GLY A 274 -11.33 29.50 -7.38
CA GLY A 274 -12.01 28.44 -8.12
C GLY A 274 -11.05 27.58 -8.97
N PRO A 275 -11.58 26.49 -9.56
CA PRO A 275 -10.86 25.69 -10.55
C PRO A 275 -10.26 26.50 -11.71
N ALA A 276 -10.95 27.56 -12.16
CA ALA A 276 -10.47 28.43 -13.24
C ALA A 276 -9.25 29.28 -12.87
N ASP A 277 -9.05 29.58 -11.59
CA ASP A 277 -7.87 30.31 -11.10
C ASP A 277 -6.66 29.39 -10.93
N VAL A 278 -6.90 28.18 -10.43
CA VAL A 278 -5.86 27.16 -10.18
C VAL A 278 -5.40 26.52 -11.48
N GLY A 279 -6.34 26.24 -12.37
CA GLY A 279 -6.14 25.55 -13.63
C GLY A 279 -4.92 26.03 -14.41
N PRO A 280 -4.88 27.30 -14.85
CA PRO A 280 -3.79 27.86 -15.65
C PRO A 280 -2.39 27.76 -15.02
N LEU A 281 -2.30 27.60 -13.69
CA LEU A 281 -1.01 27.60 -12.98
C LEU A 281 -0.21 26.30 -13.16
N PHE A 282 -0.86 25.17 -13.45
CA PHE A 282 -0.24 23.84 -13.50
C PHE A 282 -0.15 23.27 -14.92
N ASP A 283 0.86 22.45 -15.24
CA ASP A 283 0.87 21.69 -16.50
C ASP A 283 -0.17 20.56 -16.48
N SER A 284 -0.40 19.97 -15.29
CA SER A 284 -1.34 18.87 -15.13
C SER A 284 -1.93 18.81 -13.72
N ILE A 285 -3.16 18.33 -13.60
CA ILE A 285 -3.92 18.31 -12.35
C ILE A 285 -4.58 16.94 -12.18
N SER A 286 -4.38 16.33 -11.02
CA SER A 286 -5.10 15.16 -10.54
C SER A 286 -6.28 15.61 -9.68
N VAL A 287 -7.48 15.07 -9.89
CA VAL A 287 -8.69 15.39 -9.12
C VAL A 287 -9.36 14.10 -8.67
N CYS A 288 -9.47 13.86 -7.37
CA CYS A 288 -10.21 12.69 -6.87
C CYS A 288 -11.71 12.96 -6.81
N LEU A 289 -12.51 11.98 -7.24
CA LEU A 289 -13.98 12.02 -7.16
C LEU A 289 -14.50 11.17 -5.99
N SER A 290 -13.75 10.15 -5.58
CA SER A 290 -14.15 9.15 -4.59
C SER A 290 -13.73 9.48 -3.15
N LYS A 291 -13.87 10.74 -2.76
CA LYS A 291 -13.58 11.26 -1.40
C LYS A 291 -14.77 12.07 -0.89
N GLY A 292 -14.56 13.31 -0.44
CA GLY A 292 -15.64 14.21 -0.01
C GLY A 292 -16.73 14.46 -1.06
N LEU A 293 -16.40 14.28 -2.35
CA LEU A 293 -17.35 14.36 -3.46
C LEU A 293 -18.33 13.16 -3.55
N GLY A 294 -18.05 12.04 -2.88
CA GLY A 294 -19.01 10.96 -2.70
C GLY A 294 -19.10 9.90 -3.80
N CYS A 295 -18.26 9.97 -4.84
CA CYS A 295 -18.29 8.97 -5.91
C CYS A 295 -17.79 7.62 -5.39
N PRO A 296 -18.29 6.49 -5.93
CA PRO A 296 -17.84 5.17 -5.48
C PRO A 296 -16.41 4.86 -5.94
N VAL A 297 -16.03 5.35 -7.12
CA VAL A 297 -14.72 5.13 -7.75
C VAL A 297 -14.37 6.37 -8.57
N GLY A 298 -13.07 6.62 -8.75
CA GLY A 298 -12.61 7.42 -9.86
C GLY A 298 -11.85 8.68 -9.49
N SER A 299 -11.01 9.10 -10.42
CA SER A 299 -10.24 10.32 -10.40
C SER A 299 -10.02 10.80 -11.83
N LEU A 300 -9.71 12.07 -12.00
CA LEU A 300 -9.47 12.70 -13.30
C LEU A 300 -8.05 13.23 -13.35
N LEU A 301 -7.40 13.03 -14.50
CA LEU A 301 -6.14 13.68 -14.84
C LEU A 301 -6.40 14.71 -15.94
N LEU A 302 -6.06 15.97 -15.70
CA LEU A 302 -6.31 17.09 -16.59
C LEU A 302 -4.98 17.67 -17.09
N GLY A 303 -4.94 18.19 -18.32
CA GLY A 303 -3.73 18.79 -18.89
C GLY A 303 -3.93 19.24 -20.35
N SER A 304 -2.81 19.44 -21.07
CA SER A 304 -2.88 19.67 -22.52
C SER A 304 -3.30 18.40 -23.26
N ARG A 305 -3.89 18.54 -24.46
CA ARG A 305 -4.27 17.39 -25.31
C ARG A 305 -3.09 16.47 -25.55
N ASP A 306 -1.91 17.05 -25.74
CA ASP A 306 -0.68 16.31 -26.01
C ASP A 306 -0.18 15.51 -24.81
N PHE A 307 -0.31 16.08 -23.61
CA PHE A 307 -0.06 15.35 -22.37
C PHE A 307 -1.08 14.23 -22.15
N ILE A 308 -2.38 14.51 -22.32
CA ILE A 308 -3.45 13.53 -22.12
C ILE A 308 -3.38 12.38 -23.12
N ARG A 309 -3.03 12.64 -24.38
CA ARG A 309 -2.78 11.60 -25.39
C ARG A 309 -1.68 10.63 -24.97
N ARG A 310 -0.60 11.12 -24.34
CA ARG A 310 0.47 10.26 -23.78
C ARG A 310 -0.02 9.54 -22.52
N ALA A 311 -0.72 10.25 -21.64
CA ALA A 311 -1.31 9.73 -20.41
C ALA A 311 -2.26 8.55 -20.68
N HIS A 312 -3.08 8.64 -21.73
CA HIS A 312 -3.99 7.57 -22.15
C HIS A 312 -3.25 6.26 -22.47
N ARG A 313 -2.06 6.33 -23.09
CA ARG A 313 -1.21 5.15 -23.33
C ARG A 313 -0.71 4.55 -22.03
N VAL A 314 -0.27 5.38 -21.08
CA VAL A 314 0.20 4.92 -19.77
C VAL A 314 -0.96 4.31 -18.98
N ARG A 315 -2.15 4.92 -18.99
CA ARG A 315 -3.39 4.36 -18.41
C ARG A 315 -3.64 2.95 -18.93
N LYS A 316 -3.49 2.72 -20.24
CA LYS A 316 -3.67 1.38 -20.84
C LYS A 316 -2.65 0.37 -20.31
N VAL A 317 -1.37 0.76 -20.17
CA VAL A 317 -0.28 -0.10 -19.65
C VAL A 317 -0.50 -0.44 -18.18
N LEU A 318 -0.91 0.53 -17.37
CA LEU A 318 -1.21 0.34 -15.95
C LEU A 318 -2.55 -0.38 -15.70
N GLY A 319 -3.27 -0.78 -16.75
CA GLY A 319 -4.53 -1.51 -16.63
C GLY A 319 -5.76 -0.65 -16.31
N GLY A 320 -5.67 0.67 -16.41
CA GLY A 320 -6.77 1.60 -16.15
C GLY A 320 -7.74 1.85 -17.31
N GLY A 321 -7.48 1.29 -18.49
CA GLY A 321 -8.38 1.40 -19.65
C GLY A 321 -9.58 0.48 -19.50
N MET A 322 -10.69 1.04 -19.00
CA MET A 322 -11.94 0.33 -18.71
C MET A 322 -12.82 0.19 -19.96
N ARG A 323 -14.02 -0.40 -19.82
CA ARG A 323 -15.02 -0.54 -20.89
C ARG A 323 -16.15 0.45 -20.66
N GLN A 324 -17.35 -0.02 -20.28
CA GLN A 324 -18.53 0.78 -19.95
C GLN A 324 -18.36 1.50 -18.60
N ALA A 325 -17.39 2.41 -18.54
CA ALA A 325 -17.07 3.19 -17.35
C ALA A 325 -18.02 4.37 -17.15
N GLY A 326 -18.92 4.65 -18.11
CA GLY A 326 -19.92 5.71 -18.05
C GLY A 326 -20.80 5.66 -16.81
N PHE A 327 -21.10 4.47 -16.28
CA PHE A 327 -21.79 4.31 -14.98
C PHE A 327 -21.03 5.01 -13.85
N LEU A 328 -19.70 4.87 -13.80
CA LEU A 328 -18.87 5.52 -12.79
C LEU A 328 -18.68 7.01 -13.10
N ALA A 329 -18.56 7.35 -14.38
CA ALA A 329 -18.39 8.73 -14.81
C ALA A 329 -19.63 9.59 -14.51
N ALA A 330 -20.84 9.02 -14.61
CA ALA A 330 -22.09 9.68 -14.23
C ALA A 330 -22.11 10.11 -12.76
N ALA A 331 -21.57 9.26 -11.86
CA ALA A 331 -21.40 9.65 -10.46
C ALA A 331 -20.47 10.85 -10.33
N GLY A 332 -19.38 10.87 -11.10
CA GLY A 332 -18.44 11.99 -11.20
C GLY A 332 -19.13 13.28 -11.64
N LEU A 333 -19.91 13.24 -12.73
CA LEU A 333 -20.65 14.38 -13.25
C LEU A 333 -21.66 14.90 -12.23
N TYR A 334 -22.41 13.99 -11.61
CA TYR A 334 -23.34 14.35 -10.53
C TYR A 334 -22.59 15.05 -9.39
N ALA A 335 -21.47 14.50 -8.94
CA ALA A 335 -20.71 15.07 -7.84
C ALA A 335 -20.14 16.45 -8.16
N LEU A 336 -19.55 16.65 -9.34
CA LEU A 336 -19.00 17.96 -9.73
C LEU A 336 -20.09 19.02 -9.90
N LYS A 337 -21.31 18.62 -10.28
CA LYS A 337 -22.45 19.55 -10.44
C LYS A 337 -23.19 19.85 -9.12
N ASN A 338 -23.11 18.97 -8.10
CA ASN A 338 -24.00 19.06 -6.93
C ASN A 338 -23.30 19.00 -5.56
N ASN A 339 -22.09 18.44 -5.47
CA ASN A 339 -21.48 18.08 -4.18
C ASN A 339 -20.32 18.99 -3.74
N ILE A 340 -19.93 19.99 -4.53
CA ILE A 340 -18.81 20.88 -4.19
C ILE A 340 -19.18 21.83 -3.03
N ASP A 341 -20.29 22.56 -3.13
CA ASP A 341 -20.63 23.60 -2.14
C ASP A 341 -20.87 23.04 -0.74
N ARG A 342 -21.46 21.84 -0.65
CA ARG A 342 -21.68 21.13 0.63
C ARG A 342 -20.41 20.74 1.38
N LEU A 343 -19.23 20.82 0.76
CA LEU A 343 -17.96 20.58 1.45
C LEU A 343 -17.77 21.58 2.61
N ARG A 344 -18.41 22.75 2.54
CA ARG A 344 -18.46 23.72 3.66
C ARG A 344 -19.07 23.12 4.93
N ASP A 345 -20.06 22.24 4.79
CA ASP A 345 -20.69 21.56 5.93
C ASP A 345 -19.68 20.62 6.59
N ASP A 346 -18.91 19.87 5.80
CA ASP A 346 -17.86 18.98 6.30
C ASP A 346 -16.82 19.79 7.09
N HIS A 347 -16.45 20.97 6.61
CA HIS A 347 -15.47 21.84 7.27
C HIS A 347 -16.03 22.43 8.58
N ALA A 348 -17.28 22.88 8.58
CA ALA A 348 -17.94 23.38 9.78
C ALA A 348 -18.01 22.28 10.87
N ARG A 349 -18.34 21.05 10.48
CA ARG A 349 -18.36 19.88 11.35
C ARG A 349 -16.98 19.53 11.90
N ALA A 350 -15.95 19.54 11.05
CA ALA A 350 -14.57 19.31 11.49
C ALA A 350 -14.13 20.39 12.51
N ARG A 351 -14.46 21.67 12.27
CA ARG A 351 -14.17 22.76 13.22
C ARG A 351 -14.89 22.58 14.56
N ARG A 352 -16.13 22.09 14.58
CA ARG A 352 -16.86 21.75 15.83
C ARG A 352 -16.17 20.62 16.61
N LEU A 353 -15.72 19.56 15.91
CA LEU A 353 -14.96 18.48 16.53
C LEU A 353 -13.63 18.97 17.09
N GLY A 354 -12.89 19.79 16.33
CA GLY A 354 -11.65 20.42 16.75
C GLY A 354 -11.84 21.29 18.01
N ALA A 355 -12.84 22.16 18.01
CA ALA A 355 -13.17 22.99 19.16
C ALA A 355 -13.54 22.19 20.42
N THR A 356 -14.13 21.00 20.25
CA THR A 356 -14.44 20.10 21.37
C THR A 356 -13.20 19.37 21.91
N LEU A 357 -12.25 19.05 21.04
CA LEU A 357 -10.98 18.43 21.41
C LEU A 357 -10.06 19.39 22.16
N ASP A 358 -10.17 20.69 21.88
CA ASP A 358 -9.34 21.70 22.51
C ASP A 358 -9.52 21.72 24.04
N GLY A 359 -8.42 21.62 24.77
CA GLY A 359 -8.40 21.54 26.22
C GLY A 359 -8.75 20.18 26.85
N LEU A 360 -9.03 19.12 26.08
CA LEU A 360 -9.23 17.78 26.66
C LEU A 360 -7.92 17.18 27.19
N PRO A 361 -7.92 16.50 28.35
CA PRO A 361 -6.71 16.06 29.06
C PRO A 361 -5.88 14.99 28.32
N TYR A 362 -6.49 14.30 27.35
CA TYR A 362 -5.79 13.33 26.50
C TYR A 362 -5.25 13.94 25.21
N VAL A 363 -5.40 15.24 24.98
CA VAL A 363 -4.91 15.96 23.80
C VAL A 363 -3.71 16.81 24.20
N SER A 364 -2.52 16.49 23.68
CA SER A 364 -1.29 17.28 23.91
C SER A 364 -1.08 18.37 22.88
N TYR A 365 -1.57 18.16 21.66
CA TYR A 365 -1.49 19.12 20.57
C TYR A 365 -2.64 18.89 19.61
N LEU A 366 -3.33 19.96 19.21
CA LEU A 366 -4.34 19.97 18.16
C LEU A 366 -3.79 20.75 16.96
N ALA A 367 -3.70 20.10 15.80
CA ALA A 367 -3.32 20.79 14.57
C ALA A 367 -4.44 21.74 14.14
N PRO A 368 -4.14 22.86 13.44
CA PRO A 368 -5.18 23.74 12.92
C PRO A 368 -6.16 22.99 12.01
N VAL A 369 -7.44 23.29 12.14
CA VAL A 369 -8.52 22.62 11.39
C VAL A 369 -8.97 23.54 10.26
N ASP A 370 -8.31 23.41 9.11
CA ASP A 370 -8.54 24.28 7.95
C ASP A 370 -9.72 23.80 7.08
N THR A 371 -9.89 22.47 6.94
CA THR A 371 -10.91 21.85 6.08
C THR A 371 -11.62 20.70 6.81
N ASN A 372 -11.80 19.53 6.18
CA ASN A 372 -12.55 18.39 6.73
C ASN A 372 -11.71 17.43 7.59
N ILE A 373 -10.48 17.81 7.96
CA ILE A 373 -9.53 16.94 8.66
C ILE A 373 -9.20 17.53 10.03
N VAL A 374 -9.33 16.71 11.07
CA VAL A 374 -8.89 17.03 12.43
C VAL A 374 -7.77 16.07 12.81
N ILE A 375 -6.61 16.61 13.18
CA ILE A 375 -5.44 15.84 13.64
C ILE A 375 -5.08 16.30 15.04
N PHE A 376 -4.92 15.36 15.97
CA PHE A 376 -4.44 15.67 17.30
C PHE A 376 -3.46 14.62 17.82
N HIS A 377 -2.57 15.05 18.69
CA HIS A 377 -1.62 14.22 19.39
C HIS A 377 -2.18 13.83 20.75
N VAL A 378 -2.02 12.56 21.09
CA VAL A 378 -2.42 11.99 22.36
C VAL A 378 -1.39 12.37 23.43
N ALA A 379 -1.86 12.80 24.59
CA ALA A 379 -1.01 13.23 25.70
C ALA A 379 -0.29 12.05 26.36
N ALA A 380 0.85 12.33 27.00
CA ALA A 380 1.58 11.31 27.74
C ALA A 380 0.71 10.69 28.84
N GLY A 381 0.79 9.37 29.00
CA GLY A 381 -0.05 8.61 29.94
C GLY A 381 -1.42 8.20 29.38
N TRP A 382 -1.71 8.54 28.12
CA TRP A 382 -2.85 8.02 27.35
C TRP A 382 -2.34 7.17 26.19
N ASP A 383 -3.11 6.14 25.83
CA ASP A 383 -2.79 5.27 24.70
C ASP A 383 -3.74 5.53 23.52
N ALA A 384 -3.14 5.84 22.36
CA ALA A 384 -3.86 6.16 21.14
C ALA A 384 -4.72 5.00 20.64
N ARG A 385 -4.23 3.77 20.79
CA ARG A 385 -4.94 2.57 20.35
C ARG A 385 -6.12 2.26 21.27
N ALA A 386 -5.93 2.34 22.58
CA ALA A 386 -7.00 2.19 23.56
C ALA A 386 -8.12 3.22 23.34
N LEU A 387 -7.79 4.47 23.00
CA LEU A 387 -8.79 5.48 22.63
C LEU A 387 -9.57 5.04 21.38
N VAL A 388 -8.89 4.61 20.31
CA VAL A 388 -9.56 4.10 19.08
C VAL A 388 -10.51 2.95 19.40
N GLU A 389 -10.05 1.97 20.17
CA GLU A 389 -10.86 0.80 20.59
C GLU A 389 -12.06 1.23 21.44
N TRP A 390 -11.88 2.21 22.33
CA TRP A 390 -12.94 2.76 23.18
C TRP A 390 -14.05 3.45 22.36
N PHE A 391 -13.68 4.23 21.34
CA PHE A 391 -14.63 4.87 20.42
C PHE A 391 -15.31 3.84 19.52
N GLN A 392 -14.55 2.85 19.03
CA GLN A 392 -15.09 1.77 18.19
C GLN A 392 -16.16 0.96 18.93
N ALA A 393 -15.94 0.64 20.21
CA ALA A 393 -16.92 -0.03 21.06
C ALA A 393 -18.22 0.77 21.24
N ARG A 394 -18.19 2.08 20.95
CA ARG A 394 -19.34 3.00 21.03
C ARG A 394 -19.87 3.40 19.65
N GLY A 395 -19.43 2.72 18.58
CA GLY A 395 -19.91 2.92 17.23
C GLY A 395 -19.25 4.06 16.45
N VAL A 396 -18.12 4.61 16.93
CA VAL A 396 -17.36 5.65 16.23
C VAL A 396 -16.04 5.09 15.74
N LEU A 397 -15.79 5.16 14.43
CA LEU A 397 -14.55 4.69 13.83
C LEU A 397 -13.60 5.85 13.57
N LEU A 398 -12.38 5.75 14.07
CA LEU A 398 -11.27 6.67 13.79
C LEU A 398 -9.98 5.89 13.60
N ILE A 399 -8.94 6.56 13.08
CA ILE A 399 -7.66 5.92 12.80
C ILE A 399 -6.50 6.61 13.52
N THR A 400 -5.42 5.85 13.70
CA THR A 400 -4.13 6.39 14.06
C THR A 400 -3.32 6.74 12.81
N MET A 401 -2.46 7.76 12.92
CA MET A 401 -1.51 8.21 11.91
C MET A 401 -0.04 8.06 12.36
N GLY A 402 0.18 7.15 13.30
CA GLY A 402 1.43 6.94 14.01
C GLY A 402 1.14 6.41 15.41
N ARG A 403 2.16 6.40 16.29
CA ARG A 403 2.01 5.85 17.65
C ARG A 403 1.09 6.68 18.54
N ALA A 404 1.07 7.99 18.38
CA ALA A 404 0.38 8.91 19.30
C ALA A 404 -0.45 9.97 18.57
N VAL A 405 -0.79 9.77 17.29
CA VAL A 405 -1.50 10.75 16.47
C VAL A 405 -2.80 10.13 15.98
N LEU A 406 -3.92 10.80 16.22
CA LEU A 406 -5.24 10.41 15.74
C LEU A 406 -5.71 11.36 14.65
N ARG A 407 -6.52 10.84 13.74
CA ARG A 407 -7.18 11.64 12.70
C ARG A 407 -8.66 11.31 12.62
N LEU A 408 -9.47 12.36 12.57
CA LEU A 408 -10.89 12.33 12.24
C LEU A 408 -11.09 13.07 10.91
N VAL A 409 -11.95 12.55 10.04
CA VAL A 409 -12.27 13.15 8.75
C VAL A 409 -13.78 13.19 8.57
N THR A 410 -14.34 14.38 8.40
CA THR A 410 -15.76 14.59 8.13
C THR A 410 -16.06 14.49 6.64
N HIS A 411 -17.29 14.07 6.31
CA HIS A 411 -17.77 13.88 4.94
C HIS A 411 -19.30 13.75 4.90
N LEU A 412 -19.89 13.64 3.71
CA LEU A 412 -21.35 13.57 3.49
C LEU A 412 -22.11 12.45 4.21
N GLY A 413 -21.39 11.48 4.77
CA GLY A 413 -21.98 10.36 5.51
C GLY A 413 -22.07 10.60 7.01
N VAL A 414 -21.59 11.76 7.47
CA VAL A 414 -21.60 12.22 8.86
C VAL A 414 -22.40 13.53 8.92
N ASP A 415 -23.53 13.49 9.61
CA ASP A 415 -24.42 14.64 9.78
C ASP A 415 -24.17 15.38 11.12
N ASP A 416 -25.00 16.36 11.43
CA ASP A 416 -24.82 17.18 12.62
C ASP A 416 -25.15 16.44 13.92
N GLU A 417 -26.09 15.50 13.89
CA GLU A 417 -26.42 14.63 15.03
C GLU A 417 -25.27 13.66 15.33
N ASP A 418 -24.66 13.10 14.27
CA ASP A 418 -23.46 12.28 14.39
C ASP A 418 -22.32 13.08 15.06
N VAL A 419 -22.12 14.34 14.66
CA VAL A 419 -21.08 15.23 15.23
C VAL A 419 -21.37 15.58 16.68
N ASP A 420 -22.62 15.90 17.03
CA ASP A 420 -23.00 16.15 18.42
C ASP A 420 -22.73 14.93 19.30
N ARG A 421 -23.09 13.75 18.81
CA ARG A 421 -22.80 12.49 19.51
C ARG A 421 -21.31 12.28 19.71
N VAL A 422 -20.49 12.53 18.69
CA VAL A 422 -19.03 12.40 18.81
C VAL A 422 -18.48 13.43 19.80
N CYS A 423 -19.00 14.65 19.83
CA CYS A 423 -18.59 15.67 20.79
C CYS A 423 -18.89 15.26 22.24
N GLU A 424 -20.03 14.62 22.50
CA GLU A 424 -20.32 14.03 23.82
C GLU A 424 -19.32 12.93 24.19
N LEU A 425 -19.04 12.03 23.26
CA LEU A 425 -18.13 10.90 23.47
C LEU A 425 -16.68 11.35 23.70
N LEU A 426 -16.23 12.41 23.01
CA LEU A 426 -14.93 13.05 23.24
C LEU A 426 -14.83 13.55 24.71
N LYS A 427 -15.86 14.22 25.20
CA LYS A 427 -15.91 14.71 26.59
C LYS A 427 -16.03 13.56 27.60
N GLU A 428 -16.74 12.49 27.27
CA GLU A 428 -16.87 11.30 28.11
C GLU A 428 -15.53 10.56 28.26
N ALA A 429 -14.78 10.40 27.17
CA ALA A 429 -13.46 9.77 27.18
C ALA A 429 -12.49 10.47 28.14
N ALA A 430 -12.60 11.80 28.28
CA ALA A 430 -11.81 12.58 29.24
C ALA A 430 -12.17 12.28 30.71
N ARG A 431 -13.43 11.96 31.01
CA ARG A 431 -13.91 11.67 32.38
C ARG A 431 -13.57 10.27 32.86
N GLY A 432 -13.37 9.32 31.93
CA GLY A 432 -13.01 7.93 32.24
C GLY A 432 -11.61 7.75 32.86
N GLY A 433 -10.84 8.83 33.05
CA GLY A 433 -9.48 8.80 33.60
C GLY A 433 -8.52 7.97 32.73
N ARG A 434 -7.31 7.70 33.23
CA ARG A 434 -6.31 6.81 32.60
C ARG A 434 -6.76 5.33 32.45
N GLY A 435 -8.07 5.07 32.57
CA GLY A 435 -8.74 3.76 32.61
C GLY A 435 -8.89 3.05 31.26
N GLY A 436 -8.25 3.52 30.19
CA GLY A 436 -8.04 2.71 28.99
C GLY A 436 -7.15 1.48 29.25
N ALA A 437 -6.40 1.46 30.36
CA ALA A 437 -5.58 0.33 30.77
C ALA A 437 -6.38 -0.84 31.37
N GLU A 438 -7.50 -0.60 32.07
CA GLU A 438 -8.29 -1.67 32.70
C GLU A 438 -9.07 -2.51 31.68
N ALA A 439 -9.48 -1.91 30.55
CA ALA A 439 -10.11 -2.66 29.47
C ALA A 439 -9.11 -3.58 28.73
N ALA A 440 -7.82 -3.25 28.74
CA ALA A 440 -6.77 -4.06 28.13
C ALA A 440 -6.47 -5.34 28.94
N GLU A 441 -6.53 -5.27 30.29
CA GLU A 441 -6.36 -6.46 31.16
C GLU A 441 -7.53 -7.44 31.06
N ALA A 442 -8.76 -6.96 30.84
CA ALA A 442 -9.92 -7.83 30.61
C ALA A 442 -9.83 -8.59 29.27
N SER A 443 -9.19 -7.99 28.25
CA SER A 443 -8.97 -8.60 26.94
C SER A 443 -7.86 -9.66 26.95
N THR A 444 -6.79 -9.48 27.74
CA THR A 444 -5.73 -10.49 27.92
C THR A 444 -6.19 -11.71 28.74
N ALA A 445 -7.17 -11.55 29.64
CA ALA A 445 -7.73 -12.67 30.41
C ALA A 445 -8.65 -13.59 29.58
N ALA A 446 -9.30 -13.07 28.53
CA ALA A 446 -10.20 -13.86 27.68
C ALA A 446 -9.49 -14.69 26.58
N GLY A 447 -8.18 -14.50 26.40
CA GLY A 447 -7.35 -15.21 25.42
C GLY A 447 -6.46 -16.33 25.98
N ALA A 448 -6.55 -16.61 27.28
CA ALA A 448 -5.77 -17.69 27.90
C ALA A 448 -6.39 -19.06 27.58
N VAL A 449 -5.98 -19.65 26.46
CA VAL A 449 -6.25 -21.07 26.17
C VAL A 449 -5.53 -21.90 27.23
N LYS A 450 -6.30 -22.62 28.06
CA LYS A 450 -5.77 -23.68 28.93
C LYS A 450 -5.11 -24.74 28.05
N VAL A 451 -3.80 -24.88 28.15
CA VAL A 451 -3.03 -25.96 27.53
C VAL A 451 -3.25 -27.21 28.39
N ASN A 452 -4.04 -28.16 27.90
CA ASN A 452 -4.05 -29.52 28.43
C ASN A 452 -2.90 -30.29 27.79
N VAL A 453 -1.98 -30.80 28.63
CA VAL A 453 -0.92 -31.71 28.21
C VAL A 453 -1.47 -33.13 28.35
N GLU A 454 -1.71 -33.82 27.23
CA GLU A 454 -1.92 -35.27 27.24
C GLU A 454 -0.58 -35.97 26.98
N GLU A 455 -0.21 -36.88 27.89
CA GLU A 455 0.96 -37.74 27.75
C GLU A 455 0.68 -38.82 26.70
N ALA A 456 1.51 -38.86 25.65
CA ALA A 456 1.49 -39.97 24.68
C ALA A 456 2.25 -41.16 25.27
N GLY A 457 1.57 -42.31 25.34
CA GLY A 457 1.99 -43.53 26.00
C GLY A 457 3.20 -44.26 25.39
N GLU A 458 3.74 -45.14 26.21
CA GLU A 458 4.88 -46.02 25.95
C GLU A 458 4.65 -46.98 24.78
N GLY A 459 5.63 -47.05 23.88
CA GLY A 459 5.68 -48.00 22.77
C GLY A 459 7.09 -48.03 22.19
N VAL A 460 7.97 -48.77 22.86
CA VAL A 460 9.38 -48.97 22.48
C VAL A 460 9.46 -49.99 21.35
N GLY A 461 10.01 -49.57 20.21
CA GLY A 461 10.63 -50.45 19.22
C GLY A 461 12.12 -50.10 19.17
N GLU A 462 12.97 -51.03 19.62
CA GLU A 462 14.42 -50.87 19.73
C GLU A 462 15.08 -50.69 18.36
N GLY A 463 16.02 -49.75 18.28
CA GLY A 463 17.00 -49.66 17.20
C GLY A 463 17.09 -48.31 16.51
N MET A 464 17.54 -47.25 17.19
CA MET A 464 18.25 -46.10 16.58
C MET A 464 18.93 -45.27 17.68
N GLY A 465 20.24 -45.06 17.55
CA GLY A 465 21.08 -44.32 18.50
C GLY A 465 20.87 -42.81 18.47
N GLU A 466 21.20 -42.18 19.62
CA GLU A 466 21.38 -40.75 19.94
C GLU A 466 20.68 -39.70 19.04
N GLY A 467 19.57 -39.16 19.55
CA GLY A 467 18.95 -37.90 19.10
C GLY A 467 17.42 -37.94 19.07
N LYS A 468 16.75 -37.74 20.22
CA LYS A 468 15.28 -37.66 20.25
C LYS A 468 14.80 -36.34 19.63
N VAL A 469 13.95 -36.42 18.60
CA VAL A 469 13.13 -35.31 18.07
C VAL A 469 11.70 -35.51 18.58
N LEU A 470 11.21 -34.61 19.43
CA LEU A 470 9.80 -34.61 19.86
C LEU A 470 8.98 -33.78 18.87
N ARG A 471 7.94 -34.40 18.29
CA ARG A 471 7.08 -33.81 17.26
C ARG A 471 5.73 -33.42 17.86
N LEU A 472 5.40 -32.14 17.87
CA LEU A 472 4.05 -31.64 18.15
C LEU A 472 3.50 -31.02 16.86
N VAL A 473 2.41 -31.60 16.34
CA VAL A 473 1.70 -31.12 15.16
C VAL A 473 0.39 -30.49 15.63
N HIS A 474 0.22 -29.20 15.38
CA HIS A 474 -1.07 -28.54 15.59
C HIS A 474 -1.64 -28.14 14.24
N SER A 475 -2.80 -28.69 13.86
CA SER A 475 -3.57 -28.26 12.70
C SER A 475 -4.72 -27.38 13.17
N CYS A 476 -4.80 -26.16 12.64
CA CYS A 476 -5.94 -25.28 12.89
C CYS A 476 -6.98 -25.52 11.78
N PRO A 477 -8.21 -25.97 12.09
CA PRO A 477 -9.21 -26.29 11.06
C PRO A 477 -9.52 -25.05 10.20
N GLY A 478 -9.34 -25.17 8.88
CA GLY A 478 -9.69 -24.12 7.91
C GLY A 478 -8.56 -23.17 7.51
N SER A 479 -7.30 -23.46 7.87
CA SER A 479 -6.15 -22.65 7.44
C SER A 479 -5.10 -23.50 6.69
N SER A 480 -4.47 -22.93 5.66
CA SER A 480 -3.49 -23.61 4.77
C SER A 480 -2.09 -23.80 5.37
N PHE A 481 -1.98 -23.85 6.69
CA PHE A 481 -0.71 -23.77 7.42
C PHE A 481 -0.50 -24.99 8.32
N THR A 482 0.70 -25.56 8.26
CA THR A 482 1.18 -26.59 9.18
C THR A 482 2.37 -26.05 9.95
N ARG A 483 2.34 -26.13 11.28
CA ARG A 483 3.48 -25.76 12.14
C ARG A 483 4.17 -27.00 12.68
N LEU A 484 5.50 -27.03 12.56
CA LEU A 484 6.37 -28.07 13.09
C LEU A 484 7.28 -27.47 14.15
N TRP A 485 7.30 -28.07 15.34
CA TRP A 485 8.19 -27.69 16.42
C TRP A 485 9.29 -28.73 16.59
N PHE A 486 10.54 -28.28 16.57
CA PHE A 486 11.72 -29.12 16.79
C PHE A 486 12.37 -28.71 18.10
N VAL A 487 12.47 -29.64 19.06
CA VAL A 487 13.13 -29.40 20.35
C VAL A 487 14.43 -30.18 20.40
N PHE A 488 15.54 -29.49 20.63
CA PHE A 488 16.85 -30.11 20.78
C PHE A 488 17.22 -30.21 22.27
N PRO A 489 17.67 -31.38 22.74
CA PRO A 489 18.17 -31.52 24.11
C PRO A 489 19.46 -30.70 24.30
N ASP A 490 19.56 -30.02 25.43
CA ASP A 490 20.79 -29.35 25.86
C ASP A 490 21.79 -30.42 26.32
N PRO A 491 23.01 -30.50 25.74
CA PRO A 491 24.00 -31.50 26.14
C PRO A 491 24.45 -31.38 27.61
N ASN A 492 24.14 -30.28 28.30
CA ASN A 492 24.45 -30.08 29.72
C ASN A 492 23.23 -30.22 30.66
N GLY A 493 22.10 -30.75 30.18
CA GLY A 493 20.94 -31.07 31.03
C GLY A 493 19.99 -29.89 31.36
N GLY A 494 20.12 -28.76 30.67
CA GLY A 494 19.21 -27.61 30.76
C GLY A 494 17.90 -27.76 29.95
N ARG A 495 16.98 -26.77 30.06
CA ARG A 495 15.75 -26.71 29.23
C ARG A 495 16.14 -26.60 27.75
N GLY A 496 15.75 -27.60 26.95
CA GLY A 496 16.04 -27.66 25.51
C GLY A 496 15.51 -26.45 24.74
N ARG A 497 16.22 -26.04 23.67
CA ARG A 497 15.80 -24.93 22.80
C ARG A 497 14.95 -25.46 21.65
N GLY A 498 13.83 -24.80 21.39
CA GLY A 498 12.90 -25.13 20.31
C GLY A 498 13.05 -24.21 19.09
N VAL A 499 12.88 -24.75 17.89
CA VAL A 499 12.73 -24.00 16.64
C VAL A 499 11.35 -24.31 16.04
N GLU A 500 10.55 -23.28 15.77
CA GLU A 500 9.26 -23.39 15.08
C GLU A 500 9.46 -23.15 13.57
N VAL A 501 8.98 -24.07 12.74
CA VAL A 501 8.97 -23.96 11.28
C VAL A 501 7.53 -24.02 10.79
N CYS A 502 7.11 -23.00 10.03
CA CYS A 502 5.75 -22.88 9.51
C CYS A 502 5.73 -23.17 8.00
N LEU A 503 5.06 -24.24 7.59
CA LEU A 503 4.91 -24.65 6.20
C LEU A 503 3.56 -24.16 5.65
N VAL A 504 3.59 -23.49 4.50
CA VAL A 504 2.40 -22.98 3.80
C VAL A 504 2.15 -23.83 2.56
N SER A 505 1.02 -24.54 2.47
CA SER A 505 0.61 -25.17 1.21
C SER A 505 -0.29 -24.21 0.43
N ARG A 506 0.07 -23.92 -0.83
CA ARG A 506 -0.85 -23.29 -1.79
C ARG A 506 -1.30 -24.35 -2.78
N SER A 507 -2.54 -24.82 -2.67
CA SER A 507 -3.17 -25.57 -3.75
C SER A 507 -3.58 -24.59 -4.86
N TRP A 508 -3.15 -24.86 -6.09
CA TRP A 508 -3.57 -24.13 -7.29
C TRP A 508 -4.50 -25.04 -8.09
N SER A 509 -5.77 -24.66 -8.24
CA SER A 509 -6.74 -25.39 -9.07
C SER A 509 -6.91 -24.65 -10.41
N PRO A 510 -6.56 -25.26 -11.56
CA PRO A 510 -6.75 -24.64 -12.86
C PRO A 510 -8.19 -24.86 -13.37
N GLY A 511 -9.00 -23.79 -13.37
CA GLY A 511 -10.18 -23.59 -14.23
C GLY A 511 -11.47 -24.42 -13.96
N GLY A 512 -12.63 -23.74 -13.90
CA GLY A 512 -13.95 -24.41 -14.00
C GLY A 512 -15.11 -23.69 -13.31
N ARG A 513 -16.32 -23.79 -13.87
CA ARG A 513 -17.54 -23.01 -13.58
C ARG A 513 -18.33 -23.48 -12.34
N HIS A 514 -19.23 -22.60 -11.87
CA HIS A 514 -20.35 -22.76 -10.92
C HIS A 514 -20.75 -24.17 -10.43
N GLN A 515 -20.99 -24.30 -9.11
CA GLN A 515 -22.33 -24.54 -8.53
C GLN A 515 -22.32 -24.60 -6.99
N ARG A 516 -23.39 -24.07 -6.37
CA ARG A 516 -23.71 -24.27 -4.94
C ARG A 516 -24.01 -25.76 -4.67
N ARG A 517 -23.44 -26.34 -3.62
CA ARG A 517 -24.11 -27.38 -2.80
C ARG A 517 -23.47 -27.44 -1.40
N LYS A 518 -24.32 -27.28 -0.38
CA LYS A 518 -24.07 -27.73 1.00
C LYS A 518 -24.08 -29.26 0.99
N GLN A 519 -22.98 -29.92 1.35
CA GLN A 519 -22.96 -31.28 1.90
C GLN A 519 -21.59 -31.60 2.50
N ALA A 520 -21.60 -32.28 3.64
CA ALA A 520 -20.44 -32.66 4.43
C ALA A 520 -19.47 -33.58 3.67
N ALA A 521 -18.16 -33.38 3.85
CA ALA A 521 -17.12 -34.32 3.41
C ALA A 521 -16.04 -34.44 4.50
N PRO A 522 -15.87 -35.62 5.14
CA PRO A 522 -14.71 -35.96 5.97
C PRO A 522 -13.56 -36.55 5.12
N ASP A 523 -12.34 -36.47 5.66
CA ASP A 523 -11.17 -37.33 5.33
C ASP A 523 -10.46 -37.24 3.95
N ILE A 524 -10.33 -36.04 3.37
CA ILE A 524 -9.39 -35.83 2.24
C ILE A 524 -8.07 -35.17 2.69
N PHE A 525 -8.06 -34.42 3.80
CA PHE A 525 -6.89 -33.64 4.24
C PHE A 525 -5.82 -34.43 5.01
N THR A 526 -6.11 -35.64 5.47
CA THR A 526 -5.19 -36.45 6.29
C THR A 526 -4.18 -37.25 5.47
N ASN A 527 -4.57 -37.74 4.29
CA ASN A 527 -3.69 -38.58 3.45
C ASN A 527 -2.64 -37.79 2.66
N GLU A 528 -2.97 -36.61 2.13
CA GLU A 528 -2.00 -35.74 1.44
C GLU A 528 -0.96 -35.15 2.40
N HIS A 529 -1.34 -34.96 3.67
CA HIS A 529 -0.45 -34.44 4.72
C HIS A 529 0.61 -35.46 5.13
N ASN A 530 0.24 -36.73 5.26
CA ASN A 530 1.18 -37.81 5.58
C ASN A 530 2.14 -38.07 4.43
N GLN A 531 1.68 -38.01 3.17
CA GLN A 531 2.56 -38.13 2.01
C GLN A 531 3.57 -36.98 1.89
N LEU A 532 3.18 -35.73 2.19
CA LEU A 532 4.11 -34.59 2.18
C LEU A 532 5.22 -34.77 3.22
N VAL A 533 4.85 -35.27 4.40
CA VAL A 533 5.76 -35.54 5.51
C VAL A 533 6.74 -36.67 5.16
N ASP A 534 6.26 -37.79 4.64
CA ASP A 534 7.11 -38.92 4.27
C ASP A 534 8.03 -38.56 3.11
N THR A 535 7.55 -37.75 2.16
CA THR A 535 8.35 -37.20 1.06
C THR A 535 9.47 -36.29 1.59
N LEU A 536 9.19 -35.43 2.57
CA LEU A 536 10.19 -34.55 3.17
C LEU A 536 11.25 -35.32 3.98
N GLN A 537 10.86 -36.44 4.60
CA GLN A 537 11.79 -37.33 5.31
C GLN A 537 12.67 -38.14 4.36
N SER A 538 12.08 -38.66 3.27
CA SER A 538 12.81 -39.45 2.26
C SER A 538 13.71 -38.61 1.33
N SER A 539 13.47 -37.30 1.22
CA SER A 539 14.20 -36.40 0.31
C SER A 539 15.49 -35.80 0.91
N GLY A 540 15.85 -36.17 2.14
CA GLY A 540 17.05 -35.66 2.82
C GLY A 540 16.95 -34.20 3.25
N VAL A 541 15.84 -33.51 2.96
CA VAL A 541 15.61 -32.09 3.30
C VAL A 541 15.63 -31.87 4.80
N VAL A 542 15.07 -32.80 5.59
CA VAL A 542 15.11 -32.75 7.05
C VAL A 542 16.54 -32.88 7.58
N GLN A 543 17.36 -33.75 6.99
CA GLN A 543 18.78 -33.91 7.36
C GLN A 543 19.60 -32.68 6.97
N MET A 544 19.32 -32.09 5.80
CA MET A 544 19.97 -30.88 5.31
C MET A 544 19.65 -29.66 6.17
N LEU A 545 18.38 -29.48 6.57
CA LEU A 545 17.95 -28.43 7.49
C LEU A 545 18.54 -28.65 8.90
N THR A 546 18.59 -29.89 9.37
CA THR A 546 19.22 -30.22 10.66
C THR A 546 20.72 -29.92 10.63
N HIS A 547 21.41 -30.24 9.54
CA HIS A 547 22.82 -29.94 9.34
C HIS A 547 23.08 -28.42 9.28
N TYR A 548 22.25 -27.67 8.54
CA TYR A 548 22.33 -26.22 8.42
C TYR A 548 22.10 -25.52 9.77
N VAL A 549 21.08 -25.92 10.53
CA VAL A 549 20.81 -25.35 11.86
C VAL A 549 21.93 -25.68 12.84
N ARG A 550 22.43 -26.92 12.85
CA ARG A 550 23.48 -27.37 13.77
C ARG A 550 24.84 -26.74 13.49
N ASN A 551 25.21 -26.55 12.22
CA ASN A 551 26.55 -26.10 11.84
C ASN A 551 26.63 -24.62 11.48
N THR A 552 25.51 -23.95 11.20
CA THR A 552 25.49 -22.55 10.77
C THR A 552 24.82 -21.63 11.79
N VAL A 553 23.77 -22.10 12.49
CA VAL A 553 23.00 -21.27 13.43
C VAL A 553 23.49 -21.43 14.88
N ALA A 554 23.84 -22.65 15.31
CA ALA A 554 24.29 -22.90 16.67
C ALA A 554 25.63 -22.21 17.06
N PRO A 555 26.68 -22.14 16.20
CA PRO A 555 27.96 -21.52 16.58
C PRO A 555 27.90 -19.98 16.69
N VAL A 556 26.96 -19.34 16.00
CA VAL A 556 26.79 -17.87 15.99
C VAL A 556 26.09 -17.36 17.25
N ALA A 557 25.46 -18.26 18.02
CA ALA A 557 24.75 -17.91 19.26
C ALA A 557 25.67 -17.79 20.50
N GLU A 558 26.95 -18.16 20.40
CA GLU A 558 27.90 -18.10 21.51
C GLU A 558 28.68 -16.78 21.61
N THR A 559 28.66 -15.93 20.58
CA THR A 559 29.39 -14.64 20.59
C THR A 559 28.44 -13.43 20.65
N SER A 560 28.17 -13.01 21.90
CA SER A 560 27.51 -11.76 22.32
C SER A 560 25.98 -11.63 22.13
N ASN A 561 25.35 -10.98 23.11
CA ASN A 561 23.89 -10.81 23.22
C ASN A 561 23.24 -10.01 22.07
N ALA A 562 24.00 -9.27 21.26
CA ALA A 562 23.46 -8.49 20.14
C ALA A 562 23.10 -9.35 18.91
N ALA A 563 23.70 -10.54 18.76
CA ALA A 563 23.42 -11.46 17.66
C ALA A 563 22.06 -12.20 17.81
N ARG A 564 21.44 -12.16 19.00
CA ARG A 564 20.20 -12.92 19.30
C ARG A 564 18.95 -12.41 18.58
N HIS A 565 18.91 -11.15 18.15
CA HIS A 565 17.75 -10.58 17.45
C HIS A 565 17.78 -10.77 15.93
N SER A 566 18.96 -10.89 15.28
CA SER A 566 19.02 -11.01 13.82
C SER A 566 18.76 -12.43 13.31
N VAL A 567 19.11 -13.46 14.10
CA VAL A 567 18.87 -14.86 13.75
C VAL A 567 17.37 -15.19 13.66
N HIS A 568 16.55 -14.54 14.50
CA HIS A 568 15.10 -14.76 14.50
C HIS A 568 14.40 -14.27 13.22
N GLN A 569 15.01 -13.32 12.49
CA GLN A 569 14.47 -12.84 11.22
C GLN A 569 14.98 -13.63 10.00
N HIS A 570 16.12 -14.31 10.09
CA HIS A 570 16.66 -15.05 8.94
C HIS A 570 15.87 -16.34 8.65
N VAL A 571 15.43 -17.04 9.70
CA VAL A 571 14.73 -18.34 9.56
C VAL A 571 13.30 -18.21 8.99
N ILE A 572 12.72 -17.02 8.97
CA ILE A 572 11.37 -16.80 8.40
C ILE A 572 11.41 -16.50 6.88
N ARG A 573 12.59 -16.20 6.29
CA ARG A 573 12.70 -15.75 4.89
C ARG A 573 13.46 -16.67 3.93
N SER A 574 14.20 -17.66 4.43
CA SER A 574 14.80 -18.76 3.64
C SER A 574 13.87 -19.96 3.61
#